data_AF-A0A8X7VNY1-F1
#
_entry.id   AF-A0A8X7VNY1-F1
#
_cell.length_a   1.000
_cell.length_b   1.000
_cell.length_c   1.000
_cell.angle_alpha   90.00
_cell.angle_beta   90.00
_cell.angle_gamma   90.00
#
_symmetry.space_group_name_H-M   'P 1'
#
loop_
_entity.id
_entity.type
_entity.pdbx_description
1 polymer ?
#
loop_
_entity_poly.entity_id
_entity_poly.type
_entity_poly.pdbx_seq_one_letter_code
_entity_poly.pdbx_strand_id
1 'polypeptide(L)'
;MTSRTLTRLPNLINVFLLFTLISSGNILKSVTSLGINYGQVGDNLPSPDKVISLLRSLRINKTRIYDTNPKILSSFANSNIEIIVTIENQVLTLLQDPQQALQWVNSHIKPYLPATSITGIMVGNELFTDDDSSLIGYMMPAMINIHKALFQLGLDRYIQVSSPSSLAVLAESYPPSAGSFKPEVTSVMQQFLQFLQATRSPFWINAYPYFAYKDSPTTIPIDYVLFNRNVGMNDPNTGLHYDNMMYAQVDAVAFAAAKLGYRNLEVRVAETGWPSKGDAGEIGASPLNAATYIRNLMLRQFAGEGTPARRSPRLEIYIFALFNEDMKSGPTSEKNYGIFQPDGSLAYDLGFSTMSNTTVTSERVTYSSSATKAKSTLKYWIILILAMFEVVMSRLF
;
A
#
# COMPACT_ATOMS: atom_id res chain seq x y z
N MET A 1 -5.33 17.35 -58.34
CA MET A 1 -6.45 16.38 -58.38
C MET A 1 -5.83 15.01 -58.65
N THR A 2 -5.46 14.25 -57.61
CA THR A 2 -6.27 13.16 -56.95
C THR A 2 -6.51 11.99 -57.90
N SER A 3 -6.23 10.71 -57.60
CA SER A 3 -6.04 10.01 -56.32
C SER A 3 -5.31 8.68 -56.58
N ARG A 4 -4.43 8.25 -55.67
CA ARG A 4 -3.85 6.89 -55.63
C ARG A 4 -4.77 5.97 -54.81
N THR A 5 -5.02 4.80 -55.37
CA THR A 5 -5.74 3.66 -54.78
C THR A 5 -5.04 3.11 -53.53
N LEU A 6 -5.79 3.00 -52.42
CA LEU A 6 -5.44 2.22 -51.24
C LEU A 6 -6.65 1.33 -50.91
N THR A 7 -6.51 0.02 -50.88
CA THR A 7 -7.37 -0.90 -50.10
C THR A 7 -6.85 -2.33 -50.17
N ARG A 8 -6.03 -2.74 -49.19
CA ARG A 8 -5.90 -4.13 -48.75
C ARG A 8 -5.51 -4.14 -47.27
N LEU A 9 -6.49 -4.06 -46.37
CA LEU A 9 -6.30 -4.43 -44.95
C LEU A 9 -7.66 -4.74 -44.28
N PRO A 10 -8.24 -5.96 -44.43
CA PRO A 10 -9.26 -6.43 -43.50
C PRO A 10 -8.77 -7.51 -42.53
N ASN A 11 -7.59 -8.12 -42.75
CA ASN A 11 -7.22 -9.35 -42.04
C ASN A 11 -6.40 -9.16 -40.75
N LEU A 12 -5.91 -7.95 -40.42
CA LEU A 12 -5.17 -7.73 -39.16
C LEU A 12 -6.06 -7.43 -37.95
N ILE A 13 -7.28 -6.94 -38.16
CA ILE A 13 -8.18 -6.54 -37.06
C ILE A 13 -8.74 -7.77 -36.33
N ASN A 14 -9.02 -8.85 -37.06
CA ASN A 14 -9.56 -10.09 -36.48
C ASN A 14 -8.53 -10.90 -35.69
N VAL A 15 -7.23 -10.80 -36.03
CA VAL A 15 -6.15 -11.44 -35.26
C VAL A 15 -5.91 -10.70 -33.93
N PHE A 16 -6.06 -9.38 -33.93
CA PHE A 16 -5.92 -8.55 -32.72
C PHE A 16 -7.04 -8.83 -31.70
N LEU A 17 -8.28 -9.04 -32.16
CA LEU A 17 -9.43 -9.38 -31.32
C LEU A 17 -9.35 -10.81 -30.73
N LEU A 18 -8.69 -11.75 -31.40
CA LEU A 18 -8.47 -13.09 -30.85
C LEU A 18 -7.35 -13.09 -29.79
N PHE A 19 -6.34 -12.24 -29.94
CA PHE A 19 -5.26 -12.07 -28.95
C PHE A 19 -5.74 -11.37 -27.67
N THR A 20 -6.72 -10.46 -27.75
CA THR A 20 -7.31 -9.83 -26.55
C THR A 20 -8.26 -10.73 -25.78
N LEU A 21 -8.84 -11.76 -26.41
CA LEU A 21 -9.65 -12.76 -25.71
C LEU A 21 -8.81 -13.82 -25.01
N ILE A 22 -7.62 -14.17 -25.51
CA ILE A 22 -6.74 -15.17 -24.89
C ILE A 22 -5.85 -14.56 -23.76
N SER A 23 -5.66 -13.25 -23.72
CA SER A 23 -4.96 -12.56 -22.61
C SER A 23 -5.84 -12.33 -21.37
N SER A 24 -7.11 -12.74 -21.40
CA SER A 24 -8.01 -12.71 -20.25
C SER A 24 -7.89 -13.94 -19.33
N GLY A 25 -6.80 -14.70 -19.46
CA GLY A 25 -6.43 -15.75 -18.51
C GLY A 25 -5.99 -15.15 -17.17
N ASN A 26 -6.89 -15.14 -16.18
CA ASN A 26 -6.63 -15.05 -14.74
C ASN A 26 -5.34 -14.33 -14.33
N ILE A 27 -5.17 -13.05 -14.71
CA ILE A 27 -4.27 -12.17 -13.98
C ILE A 27 -4.95 -11.98 -12.63
N LEU A 28 -4.46 -12.67 -11.59
CA LEU A 28 -4.74 -12.32 -10.21
C LEU A 28 -4.57 -10.81 -10.10
N LYS A 29 -5.67 -10.05 -9.95
CA LYS A 29 -5.60 -8.61 -9.74
C LYS A 29 -4.92 -8.39 -8.40
N SER A 30 -3.61 -8.24 -8.41
CA SER A 30 -2.84 -7.83 -7.25
C SER A 30 -3.28 -6.43 -6.86
N VAL A 31 -3.36 -6.19 -5.56
CA VAL A 31 -3.76 -4.87 -5.05
C VAL A 31 -2.53 -4.00 -4.96
N THR A 32 -2.38 -3.13 -5.95
CA THR A 32 -1.22 -2.25 -6.10
C THR A 32 -1.11 -1.16 -5.01
N SER A 33 -2.12 -1.01 -4.15
CA SER A 33 -2.15 -0.01 -3.07
C SER A 33 -1.89 -0.60 -1.69
N LEU A 34 -1.63 -1.91 -1.56
CA LEU A 34 -1.39 -2.55 -0.27
C LEU A 34 -0.04 -3.26 -0.25
N GLY A 35 0.78 -2.90 0.72
CA GLY A 35 1.99 -3.60 1.13
C GLY A 35 1.92 -4.06 2.58
N ILE A 36 3.00 -4.69 3.02
CA ILE A 36 3.19 -5.08 4.42
C ILE A 36 4.65 -4.92 4.82
N ASN A 37 4.88 -4.56 6.08
CA ASN A 37 6.20 -4.41 6.65
C ASN A 37 6.75 -5.80 7.00
N TYR A 38 7.88 -6.16 6.40
CA TYR A 38 8.64 -7.35 6.71
C TYR A 38 9.72 -6.99 7.74
N GLY A 39 9.28 -6.92 9.00
CA GLY A 39 10.16 -6.78 10.15
C GLY A 39 11.07 -8.00 10.35
N GLN A 40 12.26 -7.76 10.89
CA GLN A 40 13.31 -8.76 11.07
C GLN A 40 13.83 -8.84 12.52
N VAL A 41 13.15 -8.21 13.47
CA VAL A 41 13.58 -8.19 14.87
C VAL A 41 13.08 -9.45 15.59
N GLY A 42 13.62 -10.60 15.19
CA GLY A 42 13.35 -11.90 15.80
C GLY A 42 14.37 -12.97 15.38
N ASP A 43 14.57 -13.99 16.21
CA ASP A 43 15.57 -15.06 15.97
C ASP A 43 14.97 -16.35 15.39
N ASN A 44 13.65 -16.39 15.22
CA ASN A 44 12.86 -17.54 14.79
C ASN A 44 12.09 -17.31 13.48
N LEU A 45 12.39 -16.21 12.77
CA LEU A 45 11.68 -15.80 11.56
C LEU A 45 11.98 -16.72 10.36
N PRO A 46 11.02 -16.90 9.44
CA PRO A 46 11.16 -17.83 8.33
C PRO A 46 12.11 -17.29 7.24
N SER A 47 12.51 -18.17 6.32
CA SER A 47 13.37 -17.79 5.18
C SER A 47 12.66 -16.80 4.24
N PRO A 48 13.41 -15.95 3.50
CA PRO A 48 12.83 -15.05 2.51
C PRO A 48 11.95 -15.73 1.45
N ASP A 49 12.27 -16.96 1.03
CA ASP A 49 11.44 -17.73 0.07
C ASP A 49 10.04 -18.06 0.65
N LYS A 50 10.00 -18.40 1.94
CA LYS A 50 8.73 -18.63 2.65
C LYS A 50 7.95 -17.32 2.77
N VAL A 51 8.63 -16.20 3.01
CA VAL A 51 8.01 -14.86 3.04
C VAL A 51 7.36 -14.51 1.70
N ILE A 52 8.04 -14.72 0.57
CA ILE A 52 7.46 -14.51 -0.77
C ILE A 52 6.17 -15.33 -0.93
N SER A 53 6.16 -16.57 -0.44
CA SER A 53 4.98 -17.43 -0.49
C SER A 53 3.82 -16.91 0.38
N LEU A 54 4.12 -16.39 1.57
CA LEU A 54 3.13 -15.79 2.47
C LEU A 54 2.55 -14.50 1.90
N LEU A 55 3.38 -13.60 1.34
CA LEU A 55 2.93 -12.38 0.66
C LEU A 55 1.95 -12.70 -0.47
N ARG A 56 2.27 -13.71 -1.30
CA ARG A 56 1.39 -14.20 -2.36
C ARG A 56 0.07 -14.76 -1.81
N SER A 57 0.10 -15.46 -0.67
CA SER A 57 -1.11 -15.98 -0.02
C SER A 57 -2.07 -14.87 0.43
N LEU A 58 -1.53 -13.71 0.80
CA LEU A 58 -2.30 -12.51 1.13
C LEU A 58 -2.69 -11.66 -0.09
N ARG A 59 -2.29 -12.06 -1.31
CA ARG A 59 -2.43 -11.27 -2.56
C ARG A 59 -1.76 -9.90 -2.47
N ILE A 60 -0.65 -9.83 -1.73
CA ILE A 60 0.18 -8.63 -1.57
C ILE A 60 1.44 -8.80 -2.40
N ASN A 61 1.78 -7.79 -3.19
CA ASN A 61 2.99 -7.75 -4.01
C ASN A 61 3.88 -6.53 -3.68
N LYS A 62 3.76 -5.98 -2.47
CA LYS A 62 4.58 -4.89 -1.98
C LYS A 62 5.04 -5.19 -0.56
N THR A 63 6.31 -4.92 -0.26
CA THR A 63 6.85 -5.07 1.09
C THR A 63 7.79 -3.93 1.41
N ARG A 64 7.91 -3.61 2.69
CA ARG A 64 8.96 -2.72 3.21
C ARG A 64 9.87 -3.51 4.14
N ILE A 65 11.18 -3.30 4.04
CA ILE A 65 12.17 -3.77 5.00
C ILE A 65 12.86 -2.57 5.66
N TYR A 66 13.39 -2.78 6.87
CA TYR A 66 13.95 -1.73 7.71
C TYR A 66 15.48 -1.58 7.56
N ASP A 67 16.05 -2.25 6.57
CA ASP A 67 17.48 -2.25 6.25
C ASP A 67 17.68 -2.49 4.73
N THR A 68 18.88 -2.94 4.35
CA THR A 68 19.20 -3.42 3.00
C THR A 68 19.72 -4.87 3.00
N ASN A 69 19.04 -5.76 3.72
CA ASN A 69 19.46 -7.14 3.93
C ASN A 69 19.76 -7.88 2.59
N PRO A 70 21.02 -8.27 2.33
CA PRO A 70 21.42 -8.85 1.04
C PRO A 70 20.73 -10.19 0.76
N LYS A 71 20.42 -10.96 1.80
CA LYS A 71 19.75 -12.26 1.66
C LYS A 71 18.30 -12.07 1.21
N ILE A 72 17.59 -11.08 1.75
CA ILE A 72 16.24 -10.73 1.32
C ILE A 72 16.28 -10.23 -0.12
N LEU A 73 17.11 -9.21 -0.38
CA LEU A 73 17.15 -8.56 -1.70
C LEU A 73 17.52 -9.56 -2.81
N SER A 74 18.42 -10.51 -2.54
CA SER A 74 18.75 -11.58 -3.49
C SER A 74 17.61 -12.57 -3.69
N SER A 75 16.93 -12.99 -2.61
CA SER A 75 15.85 -14.00 -2.69
C SER A 75 14.60 -13.45 -3.40
N PHE A 76 14.37 -12.14 -3.32
CA PHE A 76 13.23 -11.49 -3.99
C PHE A 76 13.45 -11.22 -5.48
N ALA A 77 14.60 -11.57 -6.03
CA ALA A 77 14.88 -11.47 -7.46
C ALA A 77 13.81 -12.21 -8.29
N ASN A 78 13.25 -11.53 -9.29
CA ASN A 78 12.20 -12.01 -10.20
C ASN A 78 10.90 -12.44 -9.49
N SER A 79 10.68 -12.02 -8.25
CA SER A 79 9.47 -12.37 -7.47
C SER A 79 8.21 -11.60 -7.90
N ASN A 80 8.39 -10.49 -8.62
CA ASN A 80 7.39 -9.45 -8.90
C ASN A 80 6.81 -8.74 -7.66
N ILE A 81 7.52 -8.81 -6.54
CA ILE A 81 7.21 -8.08 -5.32
C ILE A 81 8.06 -6.80 -5.28
N GLU A 82 7.40 -5.65 -5.18
CA GLU A 82 8.07 -4.37 -4.98
C GLU A 82 8.59 -4.26 -3.54
N ILE A 83 9.81 -3.75 -3.39
CA ILE A 83 10.47 -3.58 -2.10
C ILE A 83 10.80 -2.10 -1.89
N ILE A 84 10.36 -1.60 -0.75
CA ILE A 84 10.89 -0.38 -0.14
C ILE A 84 11.96 -0.82 0.87
N VAL A 85 13.15 -0.26 0.74
CA VAL A 85 14.23 -0.45 1.71
C VAL A 85 14.36 0.77 2.62
N THR A 86 15.01 0.61 3.77
CA THR A 86 15.22 1.70 4.72
C THR A 86 16.71 1.84 5.00
N ILE A 87 17.21 3.07 4.99
CA ILE A 87 18.50 3.43 5.55
C ILE A 87 18.30 3.60 7.05
N GLU A 88 19.04 2.86 7.84
CA GLU A 88 18.93 2.88 9.29
C GLU A 88 19.40 4.23 9.86
N ASN A 89 18.76 4.69 10.95
CA ASN A 89 18.96 6.02 11.53
C ASN A 89 20.43 6.34 11.81
N GLN A 90 21.19 5.38 12.33
CA GLN A 90 22.62 5.51 12.64
C GLN A 90 23.52 5.77 11.42
N VAL A 91 23.07 5.42 10.21
CA VAL A 91 23.85 5.54 8.97
C VAL A 91 23.78 6.97 8.41
N LEU A 92 22.76 7.75 8.77
CA LEU A 92 22.52 9.10 8.21
C LEU A 92 23.73 10.03 8.34
N THR A 93 24.48 9.92 9.44
CA THR A 93 25.68 10.72 9.70
C THR A 93 26.76 10.53 8.63
N LEU A 94 26.85 9.35 8.01
CA LEU A 94 27.80 9.08 6.93
C LEU A 94 27.31 9.63 5.58
N LEU A 95 25.99 9.64 5.37
CA LEU A 95 25.38 9.97 4.08
C LEU A 95 25.28 11.48 3.81
N GLN A 96 25.71 12.32 4.75
CA GLN A 96 25.94 13.74 4.49
C GLN A 96 27.12 13.98 3.52
N ASP A 97 28.02 13.00 3.36
CA ASP A 97 29.06 13.00 2.33
C ASP A 97 28.50 12.42 1.01
N PRO A 98 28.50 13.19 -0.10
CA PRO A 98 28.05 12.72 -1.40
C PRO A 98 28.76 11.46 -1.93
N GLN A 99 30.05 11.29 -1.62
CA GLN A 99 30.80 10.09 -2.06
C GLN A 99 30.35 8.85 -1.28
N GLN A 100 30.12 9.00 0.02
CA GLN A 100 29.58 7.92 0.85
C GLN A 100 28.16 7.55 0.42
N ALA A 101 27.31 8.53 0.10
CA ALA A 101 25.97 8.27 -0.42
C ALA A 101 26.01 7.53 -1.78
N LEU A 102 26.89 7.93 -2.69
CA LEU A 102 27.08 7.23 -3.97
C LEU A 102 27.59 5.80 -3.77
N GLN A 103 28.57 5.61 -2.88
CA GLN A 103 29.07 4.29 -2.53
C GLN A 103 27.95 3.43 -1.94
N TRP A 104 27.16 3.98 -1.01
CA TRP A 104 26.04 3.29 -0.38
C TRP A 104 25.03 2.79 -1.42
N VAL A 105 24.63 3.62 -2.40
CA VAL A 105 23.71 3.18 -3.47
C VAL A 105 24.34 2.09 -4.35
N ASN A 106 25.63 2.22 -4.68
CA ASN A 106 26.34 1.22 -5.49
C ASN A 106 26.48 -0.13 -4.79
N SER A 107 26.57 -0.17 -3.45
CA SER A 107 26.74 -1.41 -2.70
C SER A 107 25.43 -2.04 -2.23
N HIS A 108 24.43 -1.23 -1.88
CA HIS A 108 23.20 -1.72 -1.23
C HIS A 108 22.00 -1.80 -2.17
N ILE A 109 22.01 -1.07 -3.30
CA ILE A 109 20.86 -0.98 -4.21
C ILE A 109 21.18 -1.58 -5.58
N LYS A 110 22.19 -1.01 -6.24
CA LYS A 110 22.55 -1.34 -7.62
C LYS A 110 22.77 -2.84 -7.88
N PRO A 111 23.40 -3.64 -6.99
CA PRO A 111 23.69 -5.04 -7.27
C PRO A 111 22.44 -5.92 -7.46
N TYR A 112 21.29 -5.50 -6.93
CA TYR A 112 20.05 -6.26 -6.99
C TYR A 112 19.15 -5.89 -8.18
N LEU A 113 19.46 -4.80 -8.87
CA LEU A 113 18.66 -4.30 -9.98
C LEU A 113 19.10 -4.91 -11.33
N PRO A 114 18.17 -5.15 -12.28
CA PRO A 114 16.72 -4.97 -12.17
C PRO A 114 15.98 -6.20 -11.64
N ALA A 115 16.70 -7.27 -11.25
CA ALA A 115 16.07 -8.53 -10.87
C ALA A 115 15.14 -8.38 -9.67
N THR A 116 15.53 -7.59 -8.68
CA THR A 116 14.71 -7.24 -7.52
C THR A 116 14.06 -5.88 -7.75
N SER A 117 12.76 -5.77 -7.56
CA SER A 117 12.01 -4.52 -7.80
C SER A 117 12.11 -3.60 -6.58
N ILE A 118 13.24 -2.89 -6.44
CA ILE A 118 13.38 -1.85 -5.42
C ILE A 118 12.74 -0.57 -5.95
N THR A 119 11.71 -0.06 -5.29
CA THR A 119 10.90 1.10 -5.75
C THR A 119 11.00 2.31 -4.84
N GLY A 120 11.53 2.15 -3.62
CA GLY A 120 11.70 3.24 -2.68
C GLY A 120 12.84 3.03 -1.70
N ILE A 121 13.42 4.16 -1.27
CA ILE A 121 14.39 4.24 -0.18
C ILE A 121 13.83 5.19 0.87
N MET A 122 13.58 4.67 2.08
CA MET A 122 13.25 5.45 3.27
C MET A 122 14.54 5.86 3.96
N VAL A 123 14.81 7.16 4.03
CA VAL A 123 15.95 7.70 4.76
C VAL A 123 15.57 7.82 6.22
N GLY A 124 15.98 6.86 7.03
CA GLY A 124 15.57 6.73 8.42
C GLY A 124 14.10 6.33 8.61
N ASN A 125 13.71 6.24 9.87
CA ASN A 125 12.34 6.01 10.31
C ASN A 125 12.05 6.87 11.55
N GLU A 126 10.97 7.64 11.51
CA GLU A 126 10.48 8.47 12.64
C GLU A 126 11.51 9.45 13.22
N LEU A 127 12.37 10.02 12.37
CA LEU A 127 13.49 10.89 12.77
C LEU A 127 13.09 12.12 13.61
N PHE A 128 11.87 12.64 13.42
CA PHE A 128 11.36 13.79 14.18
C PHE A 128 10.98 13.47 15.62
N THR A 129 10.86 12.18 15.95
CA THR A 129 10.43 11.67 17.25
C THR A 129 11.43 10.66 17.82
N ASP A 130 12.60 10.55 17.20
CA ASP A 130 13.70 9.73 17.69
C ASP A 130 14.26 10.32 18.98
N ASP A 131 14.78 9.45 19.86
CA ASP A 131 15.43 9.85 21.10
C ASP A 131 16.69 10.71 20.82
N ASP A 132 17.37 10.46 19.70
CA ASP A 132 18.46 11.29 19.21
C ASP A 132 17.96 12.40 18.26
N SER A 133 17.55 13.52 18.87
CA SER A 133 17.13 14.71 18.13
C SER A 133 18.17 15.28 17.14
N SER A 134 19.46 14.90 17.24
CA SER A 134 20.47 15.35 16.29
C SER A 134 20.26 14.78 14.88
N LEU A 135 19.56 13.64 14.78
CA LEU A 135 19.27 12.95 13.52
C LEU A 135 18.46 13.80 12.53
N ILE A 136 17.62 14.70 13.03
CA ILE A 136 16.86 15.66 12.23
C ILE A 136 17.81 16.51 11.36
N GLY A 137 18.98 16.87 11.89
CA GLY A 137 19.99 17.64 11.17
C GLY A 137 20.64 16.89 10.01
N TYR A 138 20.69 15.55 10.08
CA TYR A 138 21.28 14.71 9.04
C TYR A 138 20.29 14.26 7.97
N MET A 139 18.98 14.34 8.25
CA MET A 139 17.92 13.89 7.35
C MET A 139 18.01 14.52 5.96
N MET A 140 17.97 15.86 5.87
CA MET A 140 17.95 16.55 4.57
C MET A 140 19.23 16.35 3.75
N PRO A 141 20.45 16.49 4.32
CA PRO A 141 21.69 16.16 3.61
C PRO A 141 21.70 14.74 3.06
N ALA A 142 21.33 13.74 3.87
CA ALA A 142 21.30 12.34 3.46
C ALA A 142 20.32 12.09 2.32
N MET A 143 19.09 12.61 2.42
CA MET A 143 18.07 12.51 1.37
C MET A 143 18.52 13.11 0.04
N ILE A 144 19.10 14.32 0.09
CA ILE A 144 19.60 15.03 -1.10
C ILE A 144 20.72 14.23 -1.75
N ASN A 145 21.66 13.71 -0.96
CA ASN A 145 22.81 12.98 -1.49
C ASN A 145 22.42 11.60 -2.05
N ILE A 146 21.51 10.87 -1.39
CA ILE A 146 20.97 9.61 -1.91
C ILE A 146 20.23 9.85 -3.23
N HIS A 147 19.37 10.86 -3.31
CA HIS A 147 18.70 11.19 -4.56
C HIS A 147 19.68 11.59 -5.68
N LYS A 148 20.72 12.38 -5.36
CA LYS A 148 21.78 12.71 -6.33
C LYS A 148 22.53 11.48 -6.82
N ALA A 149 22.83 10.53 -5.93
CA ALA A 149 23.46 9.26 -6.30
C ALA A 149 22.56 8.44 -7.24
N LEU A 150 21.27 8.34 -6.94
CA LEU A 150 20.30 7.69 -7.83
C LEU A 150 20.24 8.38 -9.19
N PHE A 151 20.21 9.71 -9.24
CA PHE A 151 20.20 10.48 -10.47
C PHE A 151 21.46 10.23 -11.31
N GLN A 152 22.65 10.24 -10.70
CA GLN A 152 23.91 9.94 -11.39
C GLN A 152 23.93 8.53 -12.00
N LEU A 153 23.24 7.58 -11.38
CA LEU A 153 23.12 6.20 -11.84
C LEU A 153 21.92 5.97 -12.77
N GLY A 154 21.11 6.99 -13.05
CA GLY A 154 19.89 6.89 -13.87
C GLY A 154 18.74 6.12 -13.21
N LEU A 155 18.73 6.04 -11.88
CA LEU A 155 17.77 5.29 -11.06
C LEU A 155 16.68 6.16 -10.42
N ASP A 156 16.83 7.49 -10.44
CA ASP A 156 15.92 8.46 -9.80
C ASP A 156 14.47 8.40 -10.32
N ARG A 157 14.29 7.91 -11.56
CA ARG A 157 12.96 7.74 -12.16
C ARG A 157 12.21 6.51 -11.67
N TYR A 158 12.90 5.57 -11.04
CA TYR A 158 12.36 4.28 -10.63
C TYR A 158 12.33 4.11 -9.11
N ILE A 159 13.20 4.83 -8.40
CA ILE A 159 13.36 4.70 -6.95
C ILE A 159 13.07 6.04 -6.29
N GLN A 160 11.95 6.10 -5.55
CA GLN A 160 11.57 7.29 -4.78
C GLN A 160 12.38 7.39 -3.49
N VAL A 161 12.64 8.62 -3.03
CA VAL A 161 13.34 8.88 -1.76
C VAL A 161 12.42 9.67 -0.85
N SER A 162 12.19 9.16 0.36
CA SER A 162 11.36 9.83 1.36
C SER A 162 11.84 9.48 2.78
N SER A 163 11.13 9.94 3.80
CA SER A 163 11.39 9.59 5.20
C SER A 163 10.05 9.46 5.96
N PRO A 164 9.70 8.27 6.48
CA PRO A 164 8.48 8.06 7.23
C PRO A 164 8.48 8.85 8.55
N SER A 165 7.38 9.53 8.82
CA SER A 165 7.20 10.32 10.06
C SER A 165 6.07 9.75 10.92
N SER A 166 6.27 9.73 12.23
CA SER A 166 5.18 9.58 13.20
C SER A 166 4.20 10.75 13.08
N LEU A 167 2.93 10.52 13.43
CA LEU A 167 1.92 11.60 13.52
C LEU A 167 2.20 12.62 14.63
N ALA A 168 3.13 12.35 15.55
CA ALA A 168 3.49 13.31 16.59
C ALA A 168 4.22 14.55 16.06
N VAL A 169 4.48 14.64 14.75
CA VAL A 169 4.91 15.89 14.08
C VAL A 169 3.79 16.93 13.96
N LEU A 170 2.52 16.53 14.18
CA LEU A 170 1.37 17.43 14.14
C LEU A 170 1.15 18.13 15.49
N ALA A 171 0.84 19.42 15.45
CA ALA A 171 0.33 20.17 16.60
C ALA A 171 -1.19 19.99 16.72
N GLU A 172 -1.89 20.17 15.59
CA GLU A 172 -3.34 19.97 15.49
C GLU A 172 -3.63 18.84 14.49
N SER A 173 -4.60 18.00 14.82
CA SER A 173 -5.09 16.93 13.94
C SER A 173 -6.61 16.74 13.98
N TYR A 174 -7.33 17.45 14.84
CA TYR A 174 -8.79 17.39 14.95
C TYR A 174 -9.42 18.80 14.93
N PRO A 175 -10.42 19.06 14.06
CA PRO A 175 -10.80 18.20 12.93
C PRO A 175 -9.65 18.08 11.90
N PRO A 176 -9.67 17.12 10.96
CA PRO A 176 -8.57 16.93 10.01
C PRO A 176 -8.16 18.20 9.25
N SER A 177 -9.11 19.06 8.85
CA SER A 177 -8.81 20.34 8.20
C SER A 177 -8.01 21.33 9.07
N ALA A 178 -8.05 21.15 10.39
CA ALA A 178 -7.26 21.93 11.33
C ALA A 178 -5.79 21.47 11.40
N GLY A 179 -5.45 20.35 10.74
CA GLY A 179 -4.10 19.81 10.57
C GLY A 179 -3.00 20.87 10.48
N SER A 180 -2.00 20.81 11.35
CA SER A 180 -0.84 21.70 11.33
C SER A 180 0.39 20.98 11.89
N PHE A 181 1.57 21.27 11.36
CA PHE A 181 2.81 20.78 11.93
C PHE A 181 3.18 21.57 13.18
N LYS A 182 3.90 20.92 14.11
CA LYS A 182 4.41 21.60 15.29
C LYS A 182 5.42 22.70 14.93
N PRO A 183 5.40 23.86 15.62
CA PRO A 183 6.31 24.96 15.33
C PRO A 183 7.80 24.55 15.30
N GLU A 184 8.21 23.69 16.22
CA GLU A 184 9.59 23.22 16.38
C GLU A 184 10.13 22.43 15.18
N VAL A 185 9.27 21.71 14.44
CA VAL A 185 9.69 20.95 13.24
C VAL A 185 9.38 21.67 11.94
N THR A 186 8.61 22.77 11.98
CA THR A 186 8.04 23.40 10.77
C THR A 186 9.11 23.84 9.76
N SER A 187 10.25 24.35 10.20
CA SER A 187 11.34 24.78 9.30
C SER A 187 11.93 23.61 8.50
N VAL A 188 12.26 22.51 9.18
CA VAL A 188 12.77 21.29 8.53
C VAL A 188 11.68 20.64 7.69
N MET A 189 10.44 20.66 8.16
CA MET A 189 9.29 20.13 7.44
C MET A 189 9.08 20.87 6.10
N GLN A 190 9.21 22.20 6.06
CA GLN A 190 9.12 22.94 4.80
C GLN A 190 10.20 22.51 3.78
N GLN A 191 11.43 22.29 4.23
CA GLN A 191 12.52 21.80 3.38
C GLN A 191 12.25 20.38 2.88
N PHE A 192 11.72 19.52 3.75
CA PHE A 192 11.34 18.15 3.41
C PHE A 192 10.20 18.13 2.38
N LEU A 193 9.12 18.89 2.60
CA LEU A 193 8.01 19.01 1.65
C LEU A 193 8.46 19.57 0.29
N GLN A 194 9.37 20.54 0.29
CA GLN A 194 9.97 21.08 -0.93
C GLN A 194 10.71 20.00 -1.71
N PHE A 195 11.53 19.20 -1.02
CA PHE A 195 12.27 18.09 -1.63
C PHE A 195 11.32 17.03 -2.20
N LEU A 196 10.31 16.63 -1.44
CA LEU A 196 9.33 15.64 -1.89
C LEU A 196 8.58 16.11 -3.14
N GLN A 197 8.14 17.38 -3.17
CA GLN A 197 7.49 17.95 -4.35
C GLN A 197 8.44 18.01 -5.55
N ALA A 198 9.70 18.42 -5.36
CA ALA A 198 10.68 18.53 -6.43
C ALA A 198 11.05 17.16 -7.04
N THR A 199 11.08 16.12 -6.21
CA THR A 199 11.42 14.74 -6.63
C THR A 199 10.20 13.90 -7.00
N ARG A 200 8.98 14.44 -6.85
CA ARG A 200 7.71 13.71 -6.98
C ARG A 200 7.63 12.48 -6.08
N SER A 201 8.20 12.60 -4.89
CA SER A 201 8.14 11.57 -3.85
C SER A 201 6.95 11.84 -2.91
N PRO A 202 6.25 10.82 -2.43
CA PRO A 202 5.18 10.97 -1.45
C PRO A 202 5.74 11.24 -0.04
N PHE A 203 4.90 11.87 0.79
CA PHE A 203 5.09 11.96 2.23
C PHE A 203 4.59 10.67 2.86
N TRP A 204 5.45 9.96 3.59
CA TRP A 204 5.06 8.74 4.29
C TRP A 204 4.81 9.00 5.77
N ILE A 205 3.71 8.44 6.29
CA ILE A 205 3.39 8.49 7.72
C ILE A 205 3.21 7.11 8.32
N ASN A 206 3.55 7.02 9.60
CA ASN A 206 3.20 5.90 10.45
C ASN A 206 1.90 6.28 11.17
N ALA A 207 0.78 5.68 10.74
CA ALA A 207 -0.57 6.08 11.13
C ALA A 207 -1.26 4.96 11.93
N TYR A 208 -1.28 5.10 13.26
CA TYR A 208 -1.82 4.09 14.16
C TYR A 208 -3.02 4.63 14.95
N PRO A 209 -4.26 4.35 14.51
CA PRO A 209 -5.47 4.59 15.31
C PRO A 209 -5.45 3.88 16.67
N TYR A 210 -4.72 2.75 16.76
CA TYR A 210 -4.55 1.99 17.99
C TYR A 210 -4.04 2.86 19.16
N PHE A 211 -3.00 3.68 18.95
CA PHE A 211 -2.44 4.48 20.04
C PHE A 211 -3.42 5.52 20.57
N ALA A 212 -4.15 6.19 19.67
CA ALA A 212 -5.19 7.12 20.06
C ALA A 212 -6.29 6.43 20.89
N TYR A 213 -6.74 5.25 20.46
CA TYR A 213 -7.73 4.46 21.21
C TYR A 213 -7.20 4.00 22.57
N LYS A 214 -5.97 3.46 22.61
CA LYS A 214 -5.30 3.01 23.86
C LYS A 214 -5.28 4.13 24.90
N ASP A 215 -4.97 5.35 24.47
CA ASP A 215 -4.80 6.51 25.36
C ASP A 215 -6.14 7.15 25.78
N SER A 216 -7.23 6.90 25.04
CA SER A 216 -8.56 7.49 25.33
C SER A 216 -9.73 6.57 24.95
N PRO A 217 -9.81 5.34 25.51
CA PRO A 217 -10.75 4.31 25.07
C PRO A 217 -12.22 4.62 25.44
N THR A 218 -12.45 5.53 26.39
CA THR A 218 -13.78 5.99 26.80
C THR A 218 -14.32 7.11 25.90
N THR A 219 -13.44 7.80 25.18
CA THR A 219 -13.79 8.97 24.35
C THR A 219 -13.77 8.61 22.86
N ILE A 220 -12.83 7.78 22.43
CA ILE A 220 -12.69 7.36 21.04
C ILE A 220 -13.47 6.06 20.83
N PRO A 221 -14.53 6.05 19.99
CA PRO A 221 -15.30 4.82 19.75
C PRO A 221 -14.44 3.76 19.07
N ILE A 222 -14.46 2.53 19.59
CA ILE A 222 -13.70 1.41 19.02
C ILE A 222 -14.08 1.16 17.55
N ASP A 223 -15.36 1.31 17.19
CA ASP A 223 -15.82 1.09 15.82
C ASP A 223 -15.23 2.09 14.82
N TYR A 224 -14.93 3.32 15.26
CA TYR A 224 -14.32 4.36 14.44
C TYR A 224 -12.84 4.06 14.13
N VAL A 225 -12.12 3.44 15.06
CA VAL A 225 -10.71 3.07 14.88
C VAL A 225 -10.52 1.69 14.26
N LEU A 226 -11.54 0.84 14.26
CA LEU A 226 -11.53 -0.49 13.64
C LEU A 226 -12.15 -0.53 12.24
N PHE A 227 -12.51 0.61 11.64
CA PHE A 227 -13.24 0.71 10.36
C PHE A 227 -14.61 -0.02 10.34
N ASN A 228 -15.18 -0.30 11.51
CA ASN A 228 -16.52 -0.86 11.59
C ASN A 228 -17.57 0.20 11.21
N ARG A 229 -18.80 -0.23 10.95
CA ARG A 229 -19.90 0.71 10.73
C ARG A 229 -20.11 1.56 11.99
N ASN A 230 -19.99 2.87 11.84
CA ASN A 230 -20.20 3.84 12.91
C ASN A 230 -20.80 5.13 12.35
N VAL A 231 -21.07 6.11 13.21
CA VAL A 231 -21.64 7.41 12.81
C VAL A 231 -20.62 8.36 12.17
N GLY A 232 -19.32 8.04 12.25
CA GLY A 232 -18.20 8.84 11.77
C GLY A 232 -18.10 10.21 12.45
N MET A 233 -17.31 11.07 11.83
CA MET A 233 -17.25 12.49 12.15
C MET A 233 -17.37 13.32 10.87
N ASN A 234 -18.02 14.48 10.97
CA ASN A 234 -18.04 15.47 9.91
C ASN A 234 -17.05 16.57 10.24
N ASP A 235 -16.12 16.83 9.34
CA ASP A 235 -15.19 17.94 9.47
C ASP A 235 -15.98 19.25 9.27
N PRO A 236 -16.04 20.13 10.28
CA PRO A 236 -16.92 21.30 10.27
C PRO A 236 -16.49 22.37 9.27
N ASN A 237 -15.22 22.36 8.84
CA ASN A 237 -14.68 23.39 7.95
C ASN A 237 -14.79 22.98 6.48
N THR A 238 -14.75 21.68 6.20
CA THR A 238 -14.75 21.14 4.83
C THR A 238 -16.02 20.39 4.46
N GLY A 239 -16.81 19.96 5.45
CA GLY A 239 -17.97 19.08 5.24
C GLY A 239 -17.60 17.64 4.88
N LEU A 240 -16.32 17.28 4.91
CA LEU A 240 -15.86 15.92 4.63
C LEU A 240 -16.26 14.97 5.77
N HIS A 241 -16.82 13.83 5.39
CA HIS A 241 -17.21 12.78 6.32
C HIS A 241 -16.10 11.74 6.45
N TYR A 242 -15.63 11.51 7.67
CA TYR A 242 -14.66 10.46 7.99
C TYR A 242 -15.37 9.39 8.81
N ASP A 243 -15.50 8.19 8.24
CA ASP A 243 -16.07 7.03 8.92
C ASP A 243 -14.99 6.20 9.63
N ASN A 244 -13.73 6.59 9.54
CA ASN A 244 -12.62 5.95 10.23
C ASN A 244 -11.49 6.92 10.55
N MET A 245 -10.76 6.64 11.63
CA MET A 245 -9.68 7.51 12.12
C MET A 245 -8.44 7.53 11.21
N MET A 246 -8.09 6.41 10.57
CA MET A 246 -6.85 6.35 9.80
C MET A 246 -6.90 7.30 8.59
N TYR A 247 -8.03 7.37 7.89
CA TYR A 247 -8.22 8.34 6.81
C TYR A 247 -8.24 9.79 7.32
N ALA A 248 -8.81 10.02 8.50
CA ALA A 248 -8.75 11.33 9.15
C ALA A 248 -7.31 11.75 9.48
N GLN A 249 -6.46 10.81 9.94
CA GLN A 249 -5.04 11.05 10.20
C GLN A 249 -4.25 11.38 8.92
N VAL A 250 -4.49 10.64 7.83
CA VAL A 250 -3.87 10.92 6.52
C VAL A 250 -4.25 12.31 6.03
N ASP A 251 -5.54 12.65 6.08
CA ASP A 251 -6.01 13.96 5.60
C ASP A 251 -5.55 15.10 6.52
N ALA A 252 -5.41 14.88 7.83
CA ALA A 252 -4.82 15.87 8.74
C ALA A 252 -3.40 16.28 8.31
N VAL A 253 -2.57 15.31 7.90
CA VAL A 253 -1.22 15.58 7.38
C VAL A 253 -1.29 16.27 6.03
N ALA A 254 -2.21 15.86 5.15
CA ALA A 254 -2.42 16.52 3.86
C ALA A 254 -2.84 18.00 4.03
N PHE A 255 -3.73 18.29 4.97
CA PHE A 255 -4.12 19.66 5.31
C PHE A 255 -2.98 20.45 5.95
N ALA A 256 -2.16 19.83 6.81
CA ALA A 256 -0.96 20.47 7.36
C ALA A 256 0.03 20.87 6.24
N ALA A 257 0.31 19.97 5.29
CA ALA A 257 1.15 20.24 4.14
C ALA A 257 0.54 21.33 3.23
N ALA A 258 -0.78 21.30 3.02
CA ALA A 258 -1.51 22.30 2.24
C ALA A 258 -1.39 23.72 2.83
N LYS A 259 -1.39 23.86 4.17
CA LYS A 259 -1.17 25.15 4.85
C LYS A 259 0.23 25.71 4.64
N LEU A 260 1.21 24.85 4.42
CA LEU A 260 2.58 25.24 4.05
C LEU A 260 2.76 25.43 2.53
N GLY A 261 1.70 25.33 1.73
CA GLY A 261 1.72 25.56 0.28
C GLY A 261 1.81 24.29 -0.58
N TYR A 262 1.87 23.10 0.03
CA TYR A 262 2.11 21.82 -0.67
C TYR A 262 0.81 21.02 -0.88
N ARG A 263 -0.21 21.66 -1.44
CA ARG A 263 -1.59 21.11 -1.56
C ARG A 263 -1.71 19.80 -2.33
N ASN A 264 -0.82 19.57 -3.30
CA ASN A 264 -0.90 18.41 -4.20
C ASN A 264 0.01 17.26 -3.76
N LEU A 265 0.77 17.43 -2.68
CA LEU A 265 1.68 16.41 -2.20
C LEU A 265 0.89 15.16 -1.82
N GLU A 266 1.36 14.01 -2.26
CA GLU A 266 0.76 12.73 -1.93
C GLU A 266 1.17 12.30 -0.52
N VAL A 267 0.21 11.91 0.30
CA VAL A 267 0.45 11.29 1.61
C VAL A 267 0.13 9.80 1.50
N ARG A 268 1.05 8.96 1.95
CA ARG A 268 0.92 7.50 1.98
C ARG A 268 1.20 6.98 3.39
N VAL A 269 0.80 5.76 3.67
CA VAL A 269 0.96 5.14 5.00
C VAL A 269 2.07 4.10 4.95
N ALA A 270 3.18 4.37 5.61
CA ALA A 270 4.33 3.46 5.68
C ALA A 270 4.13 2.38 6.74
N GLU A 271 3.33 2.67 7.77
CA GLU A 271 3.01 1.72 8.80
C GLU A 271 1.62 1.98 9.37
N THR A 272 0.87 0.91 9.57
CA THR A 272 -0.37 0.91 10.32
C THR A 272 -0.73 -0.50 10.76
N GLY A 273 -1.19 -0.67 11.99
CA GLY A 273 -1.41 -2.00 12.55
C GLY A 273 -2.18 -1.96 13.86
N TRP A 274 -2.46 -3.14 14.37
CA TRP A 274 -3.15 -3.31 15.65
C TRP A 274 -2.61 -4.56 16.35
N PRO A 275 -2.11 -4.45 17.60
CA PRO A 275 -1.50 -5.58 18.28
C PRO A 275 -2.54 -6.60 18.73
N SER A 276 -2.21 -7.87 18.57
CA SER A 276 -3.06 -9.01 18.95
C SER A 276 -2.97 -9.36 20.44
N LYS A 277 -1.98 -8.82 21.14
CA LYS A 277 -1.75 -9.02 22.58
C LYS A 277 -0.99 -7.81 23.11
N GLY A 278 -1.26 -7.40 24.34
CA GLY A 278 -0.53 -6.32 25.00
C GLY A 278 -0.51 -6.51 26.51
N ASP A 279 0.17 -5.61 27.21
CA ASP A 279 0.18 -5.52 28.66
C ASP A 279 -1.18 -5.04 29.21
N ALA A 280 -1.38 -5.07 30.53
CA ALA A 280 -2.66 -4.71 31.15
C ALA A 280 -3.14 -3.27 30.84
N GLY A 281 -2.21 -2.35 30.58
CA GLY A 281 -2.51 -0.96 30.19
C GLY A 281 -2.70 -0.75 28.69
N GLU A 282 -2.54 -1.78 27.87
CA GLU A 282 -2.59 -1.71 26.41
C GLU A 282 -4.01 -2.00 25.91
N ILE A 283 -4.93 -1.14 26.34
CA ILE A 283 -6.37 -1.29 26.10
C ILE A 283 -6.64 -1.38 24.60
N GLY A 284 -7.42 -2.39 24.22
CA GLY A 284 -7.76 -2.67 22.83
C GLY A 284 -6.86 -3.70 22.16
N ALA A 285 -5.67 -4.01 22.69
CA ALA A 285 -4.81 -5.08 22.16
C ALA A 285 -5.48 -6.45 22.38
N SER A 286 -5.94 -7.07 21.31
CA SER A 286 -6.58 -8.40 21.35
C SER A 286 -6.60 -9.05 19.98
N PRO A 287 -6.68 -10.39 19.88
CA PRO A 287 -6.74 -11.07 18.58
C PRO A 287 -7.96 -10.65 17.77
N LEU A 288 -9.10 -10.41 18.43
CA LEU A 288 -10.34 -9.98 17.77
C LEU A 288 -10.22 -8.59 17.15
N ASN A 289 -9.67 -7.62 17.88
CA ASN A 289 -9.50 -6.27 17.36
C ASN A 289 -8.44 -6.21 16.27
N ALA A 290 -7.33 -6.94 16.43
CA ALA A 290 -6.29 -7.06 15.41
C ALA A 290 -6.84 -7.65 14.10
N ALA A 291 -7.56 -8.78 14.20
CA ALA A 291 -8.24 -9.39 13.05
C ALA A 291 -9.23 -8.43 12.38
N THR A 292 -10.03 -7.72 13.17
CA THR A 292 -11.01 -6.76 12.66
C THR A 292 -10.35 -5.60 11.93
N TYR A 293 -9.35 -4.98 12.54
CA TYR A 293 -8.60 -3.86 11.96
C TYR A 293 -7.98 -4.23 10.62
N ILE A 294 -7.20 -5.32 10.61
CA ILE A 294 -6.47 -5.78 9.41
C ILE A 294 -7.43 -6.23 8.33
N ARG A 295 -8.45 -7.03 8.66
CA ARG A 295 -9.45 -7.49 7.67
C ARG A 295 -10.18 -6.31 7.02
N ASN A 296 -10.67 -5.35 7.82
CA ASN A 296 -11.43 -4.22 7.29
C ASN A 296 -10.53 -3.31 6.44
N LEU A 297 -9.29 -3.05 6.87
CA LEU A 297 -8.30 -2.31 6.09
C LEU A 297 -8.02 -3.00 4.74
N MET A 298 -7.76 -4.30 4.75
CA MET A 298 -7.54 -5.08 3.52
C MET A 298 -8.74 -4.99 2.57
N LEU A 299 -9.97 -5.14 3.08
CA LEU A 299 -11.18 -5.03 2.26
C LEU A 299 -11.32 -3.65 1.59
N ARG A 300 -11.07 -2.56 2.33
CA ARG A 300 -11.08 -1.19 1.77
C ARG A 300 -10.00 -1.00 0.72
N GLN A 301 -8.79 -1.50 0.97
CA GLN A 301 -7.69 -1.39 0.02
C GLN A 301 -7.90 -2.25 -1.23
N PHE A 302 -8.52 -3.42 -1.08
CA PHE A 302 -8.92 -4.26 -2.21
C PHE A 302 -10.01 -3.60 -3.06
N ALA A 303 -10.86 -2.76 -2.46
CA ALA A 303 -11.80 -1.90 -3.18
C ALA A 303 -11.13 -0.65 -3.81
N GLY A 304 -9.86 -0.40 -3.52
CA GLY A 304 -9.10 0.75 -4.03
C GLY A 304 -9.55 2.08 -3.42
N GLU A 305 -9.94 2.07 -2.16
CA GLU A 305 -10.45 3.25 -1.46
C GLU A 305 -9.34 4.26 -1.12
N GLY A 306 -9.62 5.53 -1.37
CA GLY A 306 -8.81 6.68 -0.92
C GLY A 306 -9.46 7.40 0.26
N THR A 307 -8.87 8.50 0.70
CA THR A 307 -9.41 9.28 1.82
C THR A 307 -10.56 10.19 1.37
N PRO A 308 -11.37 10.74 2.30
CA PRO A 308 -12.40 11.73 1.97
C PRO A 308 -11.87 12.94 1.20
N ALA A 309 -10.72 13.51 1.57
CA ALA A 309 -10.12 14.65 0.86
C ALA A 309 -9.47 14.23 -0.47
N ARG A 310 -9.06 12.97 -0.61
CA ARG A 310 -8.43 12.45 -1.83
C ARG A 310 -8.95 11.06 -2.20
N ARG A 311 -10.13 11.03 -2.82
CA ARG A 311 -10.80 9.79 -3.26
C ARG A 311 -10.07 9.06 -4.39
N SER A 312 -9.21 9.75 -5.13
CA SER A 312 -8.37 9.20 -6.20
C SER A 312 -7.09 10.04 -6.35
N PRO A 313 -5.90 9.45 -6.54
CA PRO A 313 -5.61 8.02 -6.68
C PRO A 313 -5.82 7.24 -5.36
N ARG A 314 -5.72 5.90 -5.43
CA ARG A 314 -5.86 4.99 -4.28
C ARG A 314 -4.81 5.32 -3.22
N LEU A 315 -5.18 5.23 -1.94
CA LEU A 315 -4.24 5.43 -0.85
C LEU A 315 -3.31 4.21 -0.74
N GLU A 316 -2.00 4.40 -0.90
CA GLU A 316 -1.04 3.31 -0.69
C GLU A 316 -0.69 3.16 0.80
N ILE A 317 -0.74 1.92 1.29
CA ILE A 317 -0.63 1.57 2.72
C ILE A 317 0.25 0.34 2.90
N TYR A 318 1.09 0.34 3.94
CA TYR A 318 1.85 -0.82 4.39
C TYR A 318 1.38 -1.22 5.79
N ILE A 319 0.85 -2.44 5.89
CA ILE A 319 0.43 -3.03 7.17
C ILE A 319 1.67 -3.28 8.04
N PHE A 320 1.60 -2.97 9.33
CA PHE A 320 2.59 -3.35 10.34
C PHE A 320 1.99 -4.45 11.23
N ALA A 321 2.50 -5.69 11.21
CA ALA A 321 3.60 -6.22 10.39
C ALA A 321 3.33 -7.66 9.92
N LEU A 322 4.24 -8.21 9.11
CA LEU A 322 4.09 -9.57 8.58
C LEU A 322 4.17 -10.64 9.68
N PHE A 323 5.10 -10.48 10.63
CA PHE A 323 5.34 -11.45 11.70
C PHE A 323 5.26 -10.81 13.08
N ASN A 324 4.98 -11.65 14.08
CA ASN A 324 5.33 -11.34 15.45
C ASN A 324 6.85 -11.36 15.58
N GLU A 325 7.42 -10.32 16.17
CA GLU A 325 8.84 -10.06 16.26
C GLU A 325 9.27 -10.13 17.73
N ASP A 326 9.72 -11.31 18.17
CA ASP A 326 9.90 -11.65 19.59
C ASP A 326 11.06 -10.93 20.28
N MET A 327 12.02 -10.42 19.50
CA MET A 327 13.16 -9.66 20.00
C MET A 327 12.89 -8.15 20.10
N LYS A 328 11.71 -7.65 19.70
CA LYS A 328 11.38 -6.23 19.88
C LYS A 328 11.41 -5.85 21.37
N SER A 329 12.06 -4.73 21.67
CA SER A 329 12.03 -4.11 23.00
C SER A 329 10.69 -3.40 23.24
N GLY A 330 10.41 -3.08 24.51
CA GLY A 330 9.22 -2.33 24.89
C GLY A 330 8.08 -3.21 25.40
N PRO A 331 6.83 -2.69 25.38
CA PRO A 331 5.64 -3.40 25.85
C PRO A 331 5.38 -4.73 25.16
N THR A 332 4.53 -5.57 25.73
CA THR A 332 4.14 -6.83 25.09
C THR A 332 3.55 -6.61 23.69
N SER A 333 2.82 -5.52 23.44
CA SER A 333 2.26 -5.22 22.11
C SER A 333 3.27 -5.18 20.98
N GLU A 334 4.47 -4.67 21.23
CA GLU A 334 5.52 -4.54 20.22
C GLU A 334 5.88 -5.88 19.59
N LYS A 335 5.76 -6.98 20.35
CA LYS A 335 6.04 -8.34 19.88
C LYS A 335 4.86 -9.01 19.17
N ASN A 336 3.69 -8.36 19.10
CA ASN A 336 2.41 -8.99 18.77
C ASN A 336 1.61 -8.29 17.66
N TYR A 337 2.27 -7.52 16.78
CA TYR A 337 1.65 -6.87 15.61
C TYR A 337 1.52 -7.76 14.37
N GLY A 338 2.13 -8.94 14.37
CA GLY A 338 2.20 -9.82 13.21
C GLY A 338 0.86 -10.37 12.75
N ILE A 339 0.66 -10.45 11.43
CA ILE A 339 -0.39 -11.29 10.85
C ILE A 339 -0.06 -12.78 11.06
N PHE A 340 1.21 -13.14 10.93
CA PHE A 340 1.70 -14.50 11.10
C PHE A 340 2.55 -14.64 12.36
N GLN A 341 2.53 -15.84 12.93
CA GLN A 341 3.57 -16.32 13.83
C GLN A 341 4.85 -16.63 13.03
N PRO A 342 6.02 -16.74 13.68
CA PRO A 342 7.28 -17.06 13.00
C PRO A 342 7.27 -18.38 12.22
N ASP A 343 6.47 -19.36 12.65
CA ASP A 343 6.28 -20.64 11.93
C ASP A 343 5.45 -20.52 10.64
N GLY A 344 4.89 -19.35 10.36
CA GLY A 344 4.04 -19.06 9.20
C GLY A 344 2.56 -19.41 9.40
N SER A 345 2.14 -19.85 10.59
CA SER A 345 0.73 -19.93 10.97
C SER A 345 0.15 -18.53 11.24
N LEU A 346 -1.17 -18.37 11.14
CA LEU A 346 -1.82 -17.09 11.43
C LEU A 346 -1.79 -16.81 12.94
N ALA A 347 -1.44 -15.58 13.34
CA ALA A 347 -1.53 -15.14 14.73
C ALA A 347 -2.98 -14.95 15.18
N TYR A 348 -3.88 -14.65 14.25
CA TYR A 348 -5.33 -14.52 14.44
C TYR A 348 -6.07 -14.80 13.13
N ASP A 349 -7.33 -15.25 13.22
CA ASP A 349 -8.13 -15.57 12.04
C ASP A 349 -8.64 -14.28 11.36
N LEU A 350 -8.14 -14.01 10.15
CA LEU A 350 -8.57 -12.89 9.32
C LEU A 350 -9.96 -13.11 8.69
N GLY A 351 -10.56 -14.30 8.81
CA GLY A 351 -11.89 -14.62 8.29
C GLY A 351 -11.98 -14.67 6.76
N PHE A 352 -10.85 -14.72 6.05
CA PHE A 352 -10.80 -14.86 4.57
C PHE A 352 -11.00 -16.28 4.08
N SER A 353 -11.10 -17.26 4.98
CA SER A 353 -11.32 -18.69 4.73
C SER A 353 -12.61 -19.00 3.96
N THR A 354 -13.49 -18.01 3.74
CA THR A 354 -14.68 -18.08 2.89
C THR A 354 -14.48 -17.58 1.45
N MET A 355 -13.33 -17.00 1.10
CA MET A 355 -13.05 -16.47 -0.26
C MET A 355 -12.39 -17.46 -1.23
N SER A 356 -12.14 -18.71 -0.80
CA SER A 356 -11.59 -19.78 -1.65
C SER A 356 -12.58 -20.87 -2.02
N ASN A 357 -13.86 -20.76 -1.60
CA ASN A 357 -14.89 -21.78 -1.88
C ASN A 357 -16.27 -21.22 -2.21
N THR A 358 -16.35 -20.08 -2.92
CA THR A 358 -17.59 -19.71 -3.62
C THR A 358 -17.61 -20.38 -4.99
N THR A 359 -17.76 -21.71 -4.99
CA THR A 359 -18.51 -22.34 -6.08
C THR A 359 -19.89 -21.71 -6.02
N VAL A 360 -20.38 -21.17 -7.13
CA VAL A 360 -21.74 -20.63 -7.24
C VAL A 360 -22.70 -21.81 -7.07
N THR A 361 -23.06 -22.13 -5.83
CA THR A 361 -24.28 -22.90 -5.55
C THR A 361 -25.43 -21.93 -5.68
N SER A 362 -26.07 -21.95 -6.85
CA SER A 362 -27.34 -21.31 -7.08
C SER A 362 -28.37 -21.94 -6.13
N GLU A 363 -28.59 -21.30 -4.98
CA GLU A 363 -29.77 -21.56 -4.16
C GLU A 363 -30.99 -21.07 -4.95
N ARG A 364 -31.73 -22.04 -5.46
CA ARG A 364 -32.95 -21.82 -6.22
C ARG A 364 -34.05 -21.40 -5.24
N VAL A 365 -34.20 -20.10 -5.04
CA VAL A 365 -35.39 -19.54 -4.40
C VAL A 365 -36.58 -19.78 -5.34
N THR A 366 -37.42 -20.75 -5.00
CA THR A 366 -38.67 -21.03 -5.71
C THR A 366 -39.71 -19.95 -5.38
N TYR A 367 -39.89 -19.01 -6.30
CA TYR A 367 -41.11 -18.23 -6.39
C TYR A 367 -42.08 -18.93 -7.34
N SER A 368 -43.27 -19.29 -6.84
CA SER A 368 -44.37 -19.77 -7.67
C SER A 368 -44.95 -18.60 -8.46
N SER A 369 -44.85 -18.64 -9.78
CA SER A 369 -45.74 -17.86 -10.65
C SER A 369 -46.10 -18.67 -11.89
N SER A 370 -47.39 -18.69 -12.18
CA SER A 370 -48.03 -19.48 -13.22
C SER A 370 -47.79 -18.90 -14.62
N ALA A 371 -47.45 -19.79 -15.56
CA ALA A 371 -47.67 -19.77 -17.03
C ALA A 371 -47.44 -18.43 -17.79
N THR A 372 -46.58 -18.38 -18.81
CA THR A 372 -46.89 -18.94 -20.15
C THR A 372 -45.63 -19.12 -21.02
N LYS A 373 -45.64 -20.17 -21.84
CA LYS A 373 -44.55 -20.61 -22.75
C LYS A 373 -44.33 -19.62 -23.91
N ALA A 374 -43.11 -19.12 -24.06
CA ALA A 374 -42.58 -18.64 -25.34
C ALA A 374 -41.39 -19.52 -25.76
N LYS A 375 -41.55 -20.22 -26.89
CA LYS A 375 -40.55 -21.14 -27.46
C LYS A 375 -39.38 -20.36 -28.10
N SER A 376 -38.22 -21.01 -28.10
CA SER A 376 -36.90 -20.52 -28.50
C SER A 376 -36.84 -19.85 -29.88
N THR A 377 -36.52 -18.56 -29.90
CA THR A 377 -36.11 -17.82 -31.10
C THR A 377 -34.59 -17.80 -31.32
N LEU A 378 -33.78 -18.18 -30.33
CA LEU A 378 -32.32 -18.04 -30.39
C LEU A 378 -31.61 -19.04 -31.33
N LYS A 379 -32.17 -20.25 -31.55
CA LYS A 379 -31.57 -21.25 -32.44
C LYS A 379 -31.68 -20.88 -33.93
N TYR A 380 -32.74 -20.16 -34.32
CA TYR A 380 -32.94 -19.74 -35.71
C TYR A 380 -31.98 -18.62 -36.12
N TRP A 381 -31.61 -17.72 -35.19
CA TRP A 381 -30.63 -16.67 -35.45
C TRP A 381 -29.22 -17.22 -35.66
N ILE A 382 -28.82 -18.25 -34.91
CA ILE A 382 -27.49 -18.87 -35.05
C ILE A 382 -27.36 -19.56 -36.41
N ILE A 383 -28.41 -20.24 -36.88
CA ILE A 383 -28.41 -20.89 -38.20
C ILE A 383 -28.40 -19.85 -39.33
N LEU A 384 -29.14 -18.75 -39.20
CA LEU A 384 -29.12 -17.65 -40.18
C LEU A 384 -27.76 -16.95 -40.26
N ILE A 385 -27.09 -16.76 -39.12
CA ILE A 385 -25.74 -16.16 -39.07
C ILE A 385 -24.70 -17.08 -39.71
N LEU A 386 -24.77 -18.39 -39.46
CA LEU A 386 -23.87 -19.36 -40.07
C LEU A 386 -24.08 -19.51 -41.57
N ALA A 387 -25.33 -19.50 -42.04
CA ALA A 387 -25.65 -19.55 -43.48
C ALA A 387 -25.19 -18.29 -44.22
N MET A 388 -25.32 -17.10 -43.61
CA MET A 388 -24.77 -15.88 -44.19
C MET A 388 -23.24 -15.89 -44.23
N PHE A 389 -22.58 -16.52 -43.25
CA PHE A 389 -21.12 -16.67 -43.24
C PHE A 389 -20.63 -17.56 -44.38
N GLU A 390 -21.35 -18.65 -44.69
CA GLU A 390 -21.03 -19.54 -45.82
C GLU A 390 -21.20 -18.86 -47.18
N VAL A 391 -22.30 -18.09 -47.37
CA VAL A 391 -22.54 -17.36 -48.61
C VAL A 391 -21.48 -16.28 -48.85
N VAL A 392 -21.02 -15.61 -47.78
CA VAL A 392 -19.94 -14.61 -47.88
C VAL A 392 -18.59 -15.26 -48.17
N MET A 393 -18.28 -16.41 -47.58
CA MET A 393 -17.04 -17.15 -47.83
C MET A 393 -16.98 -17.74 -49.25
N SER A 394 -18.11 -18.19 -49.80
CA SER A 394 -18.20 -18.72 -51.17
C SER A 394 -18.06 -17.67 -52.28
N ARG A 395 -18.14 -16.37 -51.94
CA ARG A 395 -17.93 -15.25 -52.88
C ARG A 395 -16.58 -14.57 -52.73
N LEU A 396 -15.74 -15.02 -51.78
CA LEU A 396 -14.43 -14.47 -51.48
C LEU A 396 -13.26 -15.42 -51.83
N PHE A 397 -13.54 -16.56 -52.48
CA PHE A 397 -12.56 -17.46 -53.08
C PHE A 397 -12.94 -17.84 -54.51
#